data_AF-A0A7S1Y359-F1
#
_entry.id   AF-A0A7S1Y359-F1
#
_cell.length_a   1.000
_cell.length_b   1.000
_cell.length_c   1.000
_cell.angle_alpha   90.00
_cell.angle_beta   90.00
_cell.angle_gamma   90.00
#
_symmetry.space_group_name_H-M   'P 1'
#
loop_
_entity.id
_entity.type
_entity.pdbx_description
1 polymer ?
#
loop_
_entity_poly.entity_id
_entity_poly.type
_entity_poly.pdbx_seq_one_letter_code
_entity_poly.pdbx_strand_id
1 'polypeptide(L)'
;GPCPALGYIRHLGERFESDPGLPVTAEADVAGPVGGFGWLLELNEGAPKELEIRLVEVNPDTPMLLSIAYPPGTSFVIAANADFCTPGGNYLCREEFTAVGSVDAVRASLGNTYHVDGNGVLTFRIIQTPQTFLGTNEWFLPTYEDEGRYGVGFALNRFERDGVLLPQLSYGPFMTVTADCAVSGSNSAYCAQVPSSISPAVCPPGHQQVAYDRCCSASNPSQCVFADGSFS
;
A
#
# COMPACT_ATOMS: atom_id res chain seq x y z
N GLY A 1 0.96 -4.40 30.29
CA GLY A 1 2.28 -4.86 29.79
C GLY A 1 2.45 -4.35 28.37
N PRO A 2 3.67 -4.33 27.81
CA PRO A 2 3.85 -3.97 26.41
C PRO A 2 3.08 -4.93 25.51
N CYS A 3 2.41 -4.41 24.48
CA CYS A 3 1.76 -5.20 23.45
C CYS A 3 2.85 -5.95 22.66
N PRO A 4 2.81 -7.29 22.56
CA PRO A 4 3.80 -8.03 21.79
C PRO A 4 3.70 -7.67 20.31
N ALA A 5 4.84 -7.69 19.61
CA ALA A 5 4.86 -7.55 18.16
C ALA A 5 4.14 -8.75 17.53
N LEU A 6 3.18 -8.46 16.66
CA LEU A 6 2.50 -9.42 15.79
C LEU A 6 3.27 -9.65 14.49
N GLY A 7 4.19 -8.74 14.16
CA GLY A 7 5.04 -8.80 12.98
C GLY A 7 5.95 -7.59 12.87
N TYR A 8 6.51 -7.39 11.69
CA TYR A 8 7.44 -6.32 11.38
C TYR A 8 7.15 -5.74 10.01
N ILE A 9 7.38 -4.44 9.87
CA ILE A 9 7.26 -3.74 8.59
C ILE A 9 8.55 -3.00 8.26
N ARG A 10 9.04 -3.14 7.03
CA ARG A 10 10.31 -2.55 6.57
C ARG A 10 10.23 -2.09 5.12
N HIS A 11 11.22 -1.32 4.68
CA HIS A 11 11.33 -0.99 3.25
C HIS A 11 11.69 -2.22 2.41
N LEU A 12 11.21 -2.23 1.17
CA LEU A 12 11.37 -3.37 0.27
C LEU A 12 12.73 -3.34 -0.45
N GLY A 13 13.31 -4.52 -0.63
CA GLY A 13 14.51 -4.77 -1.42
C GLY A 13 15.75 -5.17 -0.61
N GLU A 14 16.75 -5.70 -1.33
CA GLU A 14 17.97 -6.32 -0.78
C GLU A 14 18.74 -5.41 0.18
N ARG A 15 18.69 -4.09 -0.01
CA ARG A 15 19.37 -3.13 0.87
C ARG A 15 18.83 -3.17 2.31
N PHE A 16 17.58 -3.58 2.48
CA PHE A 16 16.85 -3.61 3.75
C PHE A 16 16.59 -5.04 4.22
N GLU A 17 17.23 -6.04 3.63
CA GLU A 17 17.03 -7.45 4.01
C GLU A 17 17.53 -7.76 5.42
N SER A 18 18.61 -7.11 5.85
CA SER A 18 19.12 -7.21 7.22
C SER A 18 18.43 -6.27 8.21
N ASP A 19 17.49 -5.43 7.76
CA ASP A 19 16.74 -4.54 8.63
C ASP A 19 15.63 -5.33 9.33
N PRO A 20 15.64 -5.43 10.67
CA PRO A 20 14.56 -6.13 11.39
C PRO A 20 13.19 -5.47 11.23
N GLY A 21 13.14 -4.22 10.74
CA GLY A 21 11.91 -3.46 10.55
C GLY A 21 11.33 -2.88 11.84
N LEU A 22 10.25 -2.12 11.68
CA LEU A 22 9.46 -1.58 12.78
C LEU A 22 8.48 -2.64 13.29
N PRO A 23 8.39 -2.89 14.60
CA PRO A 23 7.42 -3.85 15.14
C PRO A 23 5.99 -3.36 14.92
N VAL A 24 5.12 -4.26 14.46
CA VAL A 24 3.69 -4.03 14.25
C VAL A 24 2.93 -4.74 15.35
N THR A 25 2.12 -4.00 16.11
CA THR A 25 1.20 -4.53 17.13
C THR A 25 -0.23 -4.61 16.60
N ALA A 26 -1.18 -5.04 17.42
CA ALA A 26 -2.59 -4.75 17.16
C ALA A 26 -2.77 -3.22 17.09
N GLU A 27 -3.48 -2.74 16.06
CA GLU A 27 -3.73 -1.30 15.82
C GLU A 27 -2.44 -0.46 15.78
N ALA A 28 -1.45 -0.91 14.98
CA ALA A 28 -0.19 -0.20 14.86
C ALA A 28 -0.30 1.09 14.03
N ASP A 29 0.30 2.17 14.53
CA ASP A 29 0.63 3.35 13.75
C ASP A 29 2.01 3.19 13.12
N VAL A 30 2.09 3.30 11.79
CA VAL A 30 3.35 3.16 11.04
C VAL A 30 3.63 4.44 10.27
N ALA A 31 4.81 5.01 10.48
CA ALA A 31 5.27 6.21 9.79
C ALA A 31 6.70 6.03 9.25
N GLY A 32 6.97 6.60 8.07
CA GLY A 32 8.29 6.62 7.45
C GLY A 32 8.26 7.11 6.01
N PRO A 33 9.40 7.06 5.30
CA PRO A 33 9.49 7.47 3.90
C PRO A 33 8.54 6.69 2.97
N VAL A 34 8.01 7.37 1.95
CA VAL A 34 7.13 6.79 0.91
C VAL A 34 7.62 7.18 -0.49
N GLY A 35 7.05 6.61 -1.56
CA GLY A 35 7.46 6.89 -2.96
C GLY A 35 8.53 5.97 -3.54
N GLY A 36 9.36 5.34 -2.70
CA GLY A 36 10.36 4.34 -3.12
C GLY A 36 9.76 3.02 -3.60
N PHE A 37 10.50 1.92 -3.49
CA PHE A 37 10.03 0.61 -3.98
C PHE A 37 8.87 0.01 -3.16
N GLY A 38 8.57 0.57 -1.99
CA GLY A 38 7.46 0.17 -1.14
C GLY A 38 7.89 -0.34 0.23
N TRP A 39 6.90 -0.87 0.94
CA TRP A 39 7.04 -1.48 2.25
C TRP A 39 6.68 -2.97 2.17
N LEU A 40 7.30 -3.78 3.02
CA LEU A 40 7.00 -5.19 3.21
C LEU A 40 6.52 -5.40 4.64
N LEU A 41 5.34 -6.00 4.80
CA LEU A 41 4.78 -6.42 6.09
C LEU A 41 4.91 -7.94 6.22
N GLU A 42 5.59 -8.38 7.28
CA GLU A 42 5.78 -9.78 7.64
C GLU A 42 5.17 -10.02 9.03
N LEU A 43 4.11 -10.83 9.10
CA LEU A 43 3.45 -11.19 10.36
C LEU A 43 3.95 -12.55 10.86
N ASN A 44 4.16 -12.66 12.17
CA ASN A 44 4.78 -13.82 12.82
C ASN A 44 3.97 -15.11 12.66
N GLU A 45 2.63 -15.00 12.61
CA GLU A 45 1.70 -16.13 12.49
C GLU A 45 1.23 -16.37 11.04
N GLY A 46 1.81 -15.66 10.07
CA GLY A 46 1.48 -15.73 8.65
C GLY A 46 0.62 -14.57 8.16
N ALA A 47 0.30 -14.58 6.87
CA ALA A 47 -0.46 -13.51 6.23
C ALA A 47 -1.88 -13.39 6.82
N PRO A 48 -2.39 -12.17 7.04
CA PRO A 48 -3.72 -12.00 7.63
C PRO A 48 -4.81 -12.29 6.59
N LYS A 49 -5.90 -12.94 7.01
CA LYS A 49 -7.10 -13.11 6.15
C LYS A 49 -7.83 -11.79 5.92
N GLU A 50 -7.76 -10.91 6.90
CA GLU A 50 -8.33 -9.57 6.84
C GLU A 50 -7.30 -8.56 7.34
N LEU A 51 -6.99 -7.57 6.51
CA LEU A 51 -6.22 -6.40 6.91
C LEU A 51 -7.05 -5.16 6.61
N GLU A 52 -7.08 -4.26 7.58
CA GLU A 52 -7.73 -2.98 7.43
C GLU A 52 -6.71 -1.86 7.63
N ILE A 53 -6.74 -0.88 6.74
CA ILE A 53 -5.82 0.27 6.75
C ILE A 53 -6.68 1.52 6.86
N ARG A 54 -6.43 2.32 7.89
CA ARG A 54 -7.19 3.53 8.23
C ARG A 54 -6.23 4.69 8.48
N LEU A 55 -6.80 5.90 8.54
CA LEU A 55 -6.08 7.10 8.97
C LEU A 55 -4.82 7.39 8.14
N VAL A 56 -4.88 7.11 6.83
CA VAL A 56 -3.75 7.29 5.92
C VAL A 56 -3.46 8.78 5.72
N GLU A 57 -2.18 9.14 5.86
CA GLU A 57 -1.65 10.50 5.62
C GLU A 57 -0.54 10.41 4.58
N VAL A 58 -0.92 10.48 3.30
CA VAL A 58 0.02 10.40 2.18
C VAL A 58 -0.35 11.39 1.09
N ASN A 59 0.64 11.97 0.43
CA ASN A 59 0.39 12.81 -0.72
C ASN A 59 -0.14 11.96 -1.90
N PRO A 60 -1.27 12.33 -2.55
CA PRO A 60 -1.78 11.65 -3.74
C PRO A 60 -0.76 11.47 -4.87
N ASP A 61 0.25 12.35 -4.95
CA ASP A 61 1.30 12.27 -5.97
C ASP A 61 2.46 11.34 -5.59
N THR A 62 2.47 10.80 -4.37
CA THR A 62 3.52 9.90 -3.88
C THR A 62 2.97 8.48 -3.71
N PRO A 63 3.36 7.53 -4.57
CA PRO A 63 2.93 6.15 -4.43
C PRO A 63 3.43 5.53 -3.11
N MET A 64 2.51 5.10 -2.25
CA MET A 64 2.82 4.27 -1.08
C MET A 64 2.42 2.84 -1.40
N LEU A 65 3.39 1.97 -1.64
CA LEU A 65 3.13 0.55 -1.91
C LEU A 65 3.31 -0.26 -0.64
N LEU A 66 2.37 -1.18 -0.38
CA LEU A 66 2.48 -2.20 0.65
C LEU A 66 2.51 -3.57 -0.01
N SER A 67 3.45 -4.40 0.42
CA SER A 67 3.57 -5.79 0.03
C SER A 67 3.42 -6.73 1.21
N ILE A 68 2.76 -7.86 0.98
CA ILE A 68 2.52 -8.92 1.97
C ILE A 68 2.69 -10.26 1.27
N ALA A 69 3.47 -11.14 1.86
CA ALA A 69 3.60 -12.52 1.38
C ALA A 69 2.34 -13.31 1.75
N TYR A 70 1.72 -13.99 0.79
CA TYR A 70 0.64 -14.94 1.01
C TYR A 70 1.00 -16.33 0.46
N PRO A 71 0.34 -17.40 0.92
CA PRO A 71 0.49 -18.72 0.29
C PRO A 71 0.11 -18.64 -1.21
N PRO A 72 0.87 -19.30 -2.11
CA PRO A 72 0.52 -19.36 -3.53
C PRO A 72 -0.90 -19.92 -3.74
N GLY A 73 -1.65 -19.31 -4.66
CA GLY A 73 -3.04 -19.65 -4.93
C GLY A 73 -4.08 -18.92 -4.07
N THR A 74 -3.64 -18.03 -3.17
CA THR A 74 -4.55 -17.12 -2.45
C THR A 74 -5.23 -16.16 -3.44
N SER A 75 -6.54 -15.94 -3.27
CA SER A 75 -7.28 -14.89 -4.00
C SER A 75 -7.63 -13.72 -3.10
N PHE A 76 -7.78 -12.53 -3.69
CA PHE A 76 -7.93 -11.28 -2.94
C PHE A 76 -9.15 -10.49 -3.39
N VAL A 77 -9.84 -9.91 -2.41
CA VAL A 77 -10.71 -8.75 -2.59
C VAL A 77 -10.05 -7.59 -1.88
N ILE A 78 -9.68 -6.56 -2.64
CA ILE A 78 -9.08 -5.34 -2.10
C ILE A 78 -10.03 -4.20 -2.43
N ALA A 79 -10.34 -3.36 -1.46
CA ALA A 79 -11.27 -2.28 -1.67
C ALA A 79 -10.92 -1.03 -0.86
N ALA A 80 -11.19 0.13 -1.45
CA ALA A 80 -11.33 1.40 -0.75
C ALA A 80 -12.80 1.60 -0.36
N ASN A 81 -13.05 2.19 0.80
CA ASN A 81 -14.38 2.43 1.33
C ASN A 81 -14.47 3.87 1.86
N ALA A 82 -15.44 4.64 1.36
CA ALA A 82 -15.78 5.96 1.88
C ALA A 82 -16.80 5.83 3.02
N ASP A 83 -16.53 6.51 4.14
CA ASP A 83 -17.46 6.58 5.27
C ASP A 83 -18.53 7.67 5.05
N PHE A 84 -19.68 7.57 5.69
CA PHE A 84 -20.81 8.50 5.48
C PHE A 84 -21.25 8.64 4.00
N CYS A 85 -20.92 7.65 3.18
CA CYS A 85 -21.35 7.57 1.80
C CYS A 85 -22.61 6.71 1.69
N THR A 86 -23.65 7.27 1.07
CA THR A 86 -24.86 6.51 0.72
C THR A 86 -24.78 6.21 -0.77
N PRO A 87 -24.79 4.92 -1.17
CA PRO A 87 -24.75 4.54 -2.58
C PRO A 87 -25.90 5.21 -3.34
N GLY A 88 -25.59 5.81 -4.49
CA GLY A 88 -26.56 6.48 -5.36
C GLY A 88 -25.97 6.71 -6.74
N GLY A 89 -26.80 7.03 -7.73
CA GLY A 89 -26.40 7.04 -9.15
C GLY A 89 -25.38 8.09 -9.59
N ASN A 90 -24.79 8.85 -8.67
CA ASN A 90 -23.78 9.87 -8.96
C ASN A 90 -22.49 9.70 -8.15
N TYR A 91 -22.42 8.76 -7.19
CA TYR A 91 -21.25 8.62 -6.31
C TYR A 91 -20.96 7.16 -5.96
N LEU A 92 -19.67 6.80 -6.02
CA LEU A 92 -19.15 5.52 -5.54
C LEU A 92 -18.85 5.60 -4.04
N CYS A 93 -19.27 4.60 -3.27
CA CYS A 93 -18.93 4.48 -1.84
C CYS A 93 -17.88 3.40 -1.56
N ARG A 94 -17.69 2.50 -2.51
CA ARG A 94 -16.75 1.40 -2.48
C ARG A 94 -16.15 1.24 -3.87
N GLU A 95 -14.85 1.08 -3.92
CA GLU A 95 -14.11 0.75 -5.14
C GLU A 95 -13.34 -0.54 -4.88
N GLU A 96 -13.59 -1.57 -5.68
CA GLU A 96 -12.80 -2.80 -5.65
C GLU A 96 -11.62 -2.68 -6.62
N PHE A 97 -10.44 -3.04 -6.15
CA PHE A 97 -9.22 -2.87 -6.93
C PHE A 97 -9.14 -3.93 -8.01
N THR A 98 -8.51 -3.57 -9.13
CA THR A 98 -8.32 -4.47 -10.27
C THR A 98 -6.92 -5.07 -10.29
N ALA A 99 -6.82 -6.37 -10.56
CA ALA A 99 -5.53 -7.04 -10.72
C ALA A 99 -4.79 -6.57 -11.98
N VAL A 100 -3.48 -6.34 -11.86
CA VAL A 100 -2.58 -5.97 -12.96
C VAL A 100 -1.37 -6.90 -13.03
N GLY A 101 -0.67 -6.86 -14.17
CA GLY A 101 0.40 -7.81 -14.49
C GLY A 101 1.76 -7.53 -13.85
N SER A 102 1.97 -6.38 -13.19
CA SER A 102 3.26 -6.05 -12.57
C SER A 102 3.14 -5.02 -11.44
N VAL A 103 4.15 -4.97 -10.57
CA VAL A 103 4.29 -3.94 -9.53
C VAL A 103 4.42 -2.54 -10.13
N ASP A 104 5.08 -2.39 -11.27
CA ASP A 104 5.19 -1.08 -11.94
C ASP A 104 3.82 -0.56 -12.41
N ALA A 105 2.93 -1.45 -12.87
CA ALA A 105 1.56 -1.08 -13.20
C ALA A 105 0.77 -0.65 -11.94
N VAL A 106 1.01 -1.28 -10.79
CA VAL A 106 0.43 -0.84 -9.51
C VAL A 106 0.93 0.56 -9.15
N ARG A 107 2.25 0.79 -9.25
CA ARG A 107 2.89 2.05 -8.91
C ARG A 107 2.41 3.21 -9.79
N ALA A 108 2.23 2.96 -11.09
CA ALA A 108 1.76 3.94 -12.06
C ALA A 108 0.23 4.16 -12.02
N SER A 109 -0.52 3.33 -11.28
CA SER A 109 -1.98 3.43 -11.21
C SER A 109 -2.46 4.60 -10.35
N LEU A 110 -3.72 4.98 -10.54
CA LEU A 110 -4.46 5.90 -9.65
C LEU A 110 -4.86 5.25 -8.32
N GLY A 111 -4.20 4.17 -7.90
CA GLY A 111 -4.39 3.58 -6.58
C GLY A 111 -5.64 2.72 -6.41
N ASN A 112 -6.18 2.17 -7.51
CA ASN A 112 -7.23 1.15 -7.50
C ASN A 112 -6.78 -0.16 -8.16
N THR A 113 -5.50 -0.49 -8.07
CA THR A 113 -4.95 -1.73 -8.64
C THR A 113 -4.06 -2.48 -7.67
N TYR A 114 -3.88 -3.78 -7.93
CA TYR A 114 -2.99 -4.65 -7.17
C TYR A 114 -2.30 -5.68 -8.08
N HIS A 115 -1.19 -6.23 -7.62
CA HIS A 115 -0.46 -7.30 -8.29
C HIS A 115 -0.17 -8.43 -7.31
N VAL A 116 -0.16 -9.67 -7.78
CA VAL A 116 0.31 -10.83 -7.03
C VAL A 116 1.36 -11.52 -7.89
N ASP A 117 2.58 -11.64 -7.38
CA ASP A 117 3.66 -12.29 -8.12
C ASP A 117 3.53 -13.83 -8.09
N GLY A 118 4.40 -14.53 -8.82
CA GLY A 118 4.39 -16.00 -8.87
C GLY A 118 4.72 -16.69 -7.53
N ASN A 119 5.26 -15.96 -6.56
CA ASN A 119 5.58 -16.46 -5.21
C ASN A 119 4.46 -16.15 -4.20
N GLY A 120 3.37 -15.49 -4.62
CA GLY A 120 2.26 -15.12 -3.75
C GLY A 120 2.45 -13.79 -3.03
N VAL A 121 3.35 -12.93 -3.49
CA VAL A 121 3.55 -11.59 -2.92
C VAL A 121 2.48 -10.65 -3.46
N LEU A 122 1.51 -10.31 -2.62
CA LEU A 122 0.55 -9.25 -2.91
C LEU A 122 1.24 -7.90 -2.80
N THR A 123 1.09 -7.04 -3.79
CA THR A 123 1.47 -5.61 -3.75
C THR A 123 0.31 -4.75 -4.21
N PHE A 124 -0.03 -3.72 -3.42
CA PHE A 124 -1.06 -2.74 -3.77
C PHE A 124 -0.65 -1.34 -3.30
N ARG A 125 -1.30 -0.32 -3.84
CA ARG A 125 -1.07 1.07 -3.45
C ARG A 125 -2.01 1.46 -2.31
N ILE A 126 -1.45 1.88 -1.19
CA ILE A 126 -2.18 2.57 -0.12
C ILE A 126 -2.45 4.00 -0.59
N ILE A 127 -3.68 4.45 -0.36
CA ILE A 127 -4.14 5.78 -0.74
C ILE A 127 -4.82 6.46 0.44
N GLN A 128 -4.76 7.79 0.45
CA GLN A 128 -5.64 8.57 1.29
C GLN A 128 -7.02 8.62 0.64
N THR A 129 -7.96 7.89 1.23
CA THR A 129 -9.34 7.85 0.73
C THR A 129 -10.10 9.10 1.17
N PRO A 130 -10.82 9.78 0.26
CA PRO A 130 -11.77 10.83 0.63
C PRO A 130 -12.85 10.29 1.56
N GLN A 131 -13.37 11.15 2.44
CA GLN A 131 -14.32 10.72 3.46
C GLN A 131 -15.63 10.23 2.86
N THR A 132 -16.28 11.00 1.97
CA THR A 132 -17.73 10.86 1.69
C THR A 132 -18.12 10.30 0.32
N PHE A 133 -17.15 10.01 -0.56
CA PHE A 133 -17.33 9.45 -1.91
C PHE A 133 -15.97 9.02 -2.48
N LEU A 134 -15.91 8.06 -3.39
CA LEU A 134 -14.68 7.58 -4.06
C LEU A 134 -14.62 7.93 -5.56
N GLY A 135 -15.64 8.61 -6.07
CA GLY A 135 -15.77 8.94 -7.48
C GLY A 135 -17.18 9.25 -7.91
N THR A 136 -17.33 9.81 -9.12
CA THR A 136 -18.62 10.19 -9.73
C THR A 136 -19.01 9.20 -10.82
N ASN A 137 -19.40 7.99 -10.40
CA ASN A 137 -19.65 6.79 -11.24
C ASN A 137 -18.41 6.07 -11.75
N GLU A 138 -17.24 6.71 -11.74
CA GLU A 138 -15.95 6.10 -12.04
C GLU A 138 -14.94 6.46 -10.94
N TRP A 139 -13.96 5.58 -10.73
CA TRP A 139 -12.85 5.83 -9.82
C TRP A 139 -12.04 7.04 -10.25
N PHE A 140 -11.64 7.85 -9.27
CA PHE A 140 -10.55 8.81 -9.43
C PHE A 140 -9.74 8.86 -8.14
N LEU A 141 -8.47 9.23 -8.25
CA LEU A 141 -7.64 9.53 -7.09
C LEU A 141 -7.73 11.04 -6.82
N PRO A 142 -8.40 11.49 -5.76
CA PRO A 142 -8.47 12.91 -5.47
C PRO A 142 -7.10 13.48 -5.10
N THR A 143 -6.93 14.73 -5.48
CA THR A 143 -5.89 15.65 -5.05
C THR A 143 -6.43 16.55 -3.94
N TYR A 144 -5.57 17.38 -3.36
CA TYR A 144 -6.00 18.37 -2.37
C TYR A 144 -6.84 19.52 -2.96
N GLU A 145 -6.88 19.65 -4.29
CA GLU A 145 -7.64 20.71 -4.96
C GLU A 145 -9.02 20.22 -5.46
N ASP A 146 -9.29 18.92 -5.37
CA ASP A 146 -10.57 18.37 -5.78
C ASP A 146 -11.67 18.74 -4.79
N GLU A 147 -12.83 19.13 -5.33
CA GLU A 147 -14.00 19.48 -4.54
C GLU A 147 -14.57 18.26 -3.80
N GLY A 148 -15.00 18.49 -2.56
CA GLY A 148 -15.73 17.50 -1.79
C GLY A 148 -17.11 17.20 -2.37
N ARG A 149 -17.79 16.19 -1.80
CA ARG A 149 -19.14 15.80 -2.22
C ARG A 149 -20.09 17.01 -2.18
N TYR A 150 -20.87 17.18 -3.25
CA TYR A 150 -21.79 18.32 -3.44
C TYR A 150 -21.13 19.71 -3.50
N GLY A 151 -19.83 19.79 -3.83
CA GLY A 151 -19.10 21.06 -3.92
C GLY A 151 -18.83 21.70 -2.55
N VAL A 152 -18.83 20.89 -1.48
CA VAL A 152 -18.60 21.36 -0.12
C VAL A 152 -17.20 20.94 0.34
N GLY A 153 -16.34 21.93 0.58
CA GLY A 153 -14.97 21.70 1.05
C GLY A 153 -14.11 20.96 0.02
N PHE A 154 -13.03 20.36 0.50
CA PHE A 154 -12.11 19.55 -0.31
C PHE A 154 -12.39 18.06 -0.13
N ALA A 155 -12.11 17.26 -1.16
CA ALA A 155 -12.21 15.81 -1.10
C ALA A 155 -11.23 15.21 -0.06
N LEU A 156 -10.05 15.81 0.09
CA LEU A 156 -9.02 15.44 1.04
C LEU A 156 -8.72 16.55 2.05
N ASN A 157 -8.53 16.17 3.31
CA ASN A 157 -8.08 17.09 4.36
C ASN A 157 -6.57 17.37 4.21
N ARG A 158 -6.18 18.62 4.47
CA ARG A 158 -4.79 19.06 4.53
C ARG A 158 -4.59 20.15 5.56
N PHE A 159 -3.36 20.26 6.06
CA PHE A 159 -2.87 21.49 6.68
C PHE A 159 -1.99 22.22 5.67
N GLU A 160 -2.21 23.53 5.52
CA GLU A 160 -1.37 24.36 4.67
C GLU A 160 -0.99 25.67 5.37
N ARG A 161 0.30 25.98 5.40
CA ARG A 161 0.82 27.23 5.95
C ARG A 161 2.14 27.60 5.31
N ASP A 162 2.28 28.87 4.90
CA ASP A 162 3.53 29.44 4.37
C ASP A 162 4.15 28.59 3.23
N GLY A 163 3.30 27.99 2.37
CA GLY A 163 3.70 27.14 1.25
C GLY A 163 4.04 25.68 1.61
N VAL A 164 3.91 25.30 2.89
CA VAL A 164 4.06 23.92 3.34
C VAL A 164 2.68 23.26 3.42
N LEU A 165 2.50 22.20 2.64
CA LEU A 165 1.31 21.36 2.67
C LEU A 165 1.64 20.04 3.38
N LEU A 166 0.81 19.67 4.35
CA LEU A 166 0.86 18.37 5.02
C LEU A 166 -0.47 17.63 4.80
N PRO A 167 -0.42 16.36 4.35
CA PRO A 167 -1.57 15.47 4.40
C PRO A 167 -2.17 15.46 5.80
N GLN A 168 -3.50 15.46 5.88
CA GLN A 168 -4.21 15.25 7.14
C GLN A 168 -5.18 14.10 6.94
N LEU A 169 -5.21 13.17 7.90
CA LEU A 169 -6.10 12.02 7.85
C LEU A 169 -7.58 12.41 7.66
N SER A 170 -8.35 11.47 7.12
CA SER A 170 -9.81 11.52 7.14
C SER A 170 -10.34 10.50 8.14
N TYR A 171 -11.25 10.92 9.01
CA TYR A 171 -11.91 10.01 9.95
C TYR A 171 -12.99 9.22 9.25
N GLY A 172 -12.98 7.90 9.41
CA GLY A 172 -14.00 7.02 8.86
C GLY A 172 -13.54 6.14 7.70
N PRO A 173 -13.06 6.68 6.55
CA PRO A 173 -12.81 5.88 5.37
C PRO A 173 -11.61 4.95 5.58
N PHE A 174 -11.62 3.82 4.87
CA PHE A 174 -10.68 2.74 5.11
C PHE A 174 -10.46 1.88 3.87
N MET A 175 -9.31 1.22 3.82
CA MET A 175 -9.03 0.18 2.84
C MET A 175 -9.09 -1.19 3.51
N THR A 176 -9.56 -2.19 2.77
CA THR A 176 -9.61 -3.60 3.20
C THR A 176 -8.85 -4.47 2.24
N VAL A 177 -8.12 -5.44 2.77
CA VAL A 177 -7.62 -6.62 2.05
C VAL A 177 -8.28 -7.84 2.67
N THR A 178 -9.06 -8.57 1.89
CA THR A 178 -9.66 -9.85 2.26
C THR A 178 -9.02 -10.95 1.42
N ALA A 179 -8.34 -11.88 2.08
CA ALA A 179 -7.64 -12.99 1.45
C ALA A 179 -8.43 -14.30 1.65
N ASP A 180 -8.73 -14.97 0.54
CA ASP A 180 -9.26 -16.33 0.56
C ASP A 180 -8.11 -17.34 0.40
N CYS A 181 -7.82 -18.00 1.52
CA CYS A 181 -6.73 -18.94 1.72
C CYS A 181 -7.14 -19.99 2.76
N ALA A 182 -6.47 -21.14 2.75
CA ALA A 182 -6.54 -22.11 3.84
C ALA A 182 -6.10 -21.47 5.17
N VAL A 183 -6.68 -21.90 6.30
CA VAL A 183 -6.43 -21.31 7.63
C VAL A 183 -5.27 -21.97 8.37
N SER A 184 -4.53 -21.18 9.16
CA SER A 184 -3.43 -21.66 10.01
C SER A 184 -3.92 -22.37 11.25
N GLY A 185 -3.88 -23.70 11.23
CA GLY A 185 -4.16 -24.53 12.39
C GLY A 185 -5.46 -24.14 13.09
N SER A 186 -5.36 -23.72 14.36
CA SER A 186 -6.49 -23.27 15.18
C SER A 186 -6.84 -21.79 15.07
N ASN A 187 -6.02 -20.96 14.41
CA ASN A 187 -6.26 -19.52 14.31
C ASN A 187 -6.81 -19.15 12.92
N SER A 188 -8.12 -18.92 12.86
CA SER A 188 -8.82 -18.55 11.62
C SER A 188 -8.50 -17.14 11.11
N ALA A 189 -7.74 -16.32 11.86
CA ALA A 189 -7.35 -14.97 11.44
C ALA A 189 -6.21 -14.95 10.41
N TYR A 190 -5.43 -16.03 10.30
CA TYR A 190 -4.25 -16.10 9.43
C TYR A 190 -4.35 -17.22 8.40
N CYS A 191 -3.68 -17.02 7.27
CA CYS A 191 -3.49 -18.04 6.25
C CYS A 191 -2.52 -19.15 6.71
N ALA A 192 -2.73 -20.38 6.24
CA ALA A 192 -2.15 -21.61 6.79
C ALA A 192 -0.63 -21.74 6.73
N GLN A 193 0.00 -21.03 5.81
CA GLN A 193 1.43 -21.07 5.60
C GLN A 193 1.97 -19.68 5.87
N VAL A 194 2.91 -19.59 6.81
CA VAL A 194 3.82 -18.46 6.90
C VAL A 194 4.74 -18.59 5.70
N PRO A 195 4.66 -17.70 4.69
CA PRO A 195 5.60 -17.78 3.58
C PRO A 195 7.01 -17.60 4.14
N SER A 196 7.98 -18.30 3.56
CA SER A 196 9.39 -18.03 3.86
C SER A 196 9.66 -16.54 3.66
N SER A 197 10.44 -15.92 4.56
CA SER A 197 10.79 -14.50 4.42
C SER A 197 11.24 -14.23 2.98
N ILE A 198 10.53 -13.30 2.35
CA ILE A 198 10.73 -12.92 0.96
C ILE A 198 11.49 -11.60 0.93
N SER A 199 12.48 -11.51 0.06
CA SER A 199 13.12 -10.25 -0.30
C SER A 199 12.93 -10.09 -1.81
N PRO A 200 11.75 -9.59 -2.27
CA PRO A 200 11.50 -9.47 -3.70
C PRO A 200 12.55 -8.55 -4.32
N ALA A 201 13.11 -8.97 -5.46
CA ALA A 201 14.03 -8.13 -6.21
C ALA A 201 13.31 -6.88 -6.71
N VAL A 202 13.72 -5.72 -6.20
CA VAL A 202 13.18 -4.41 -6.63
C VAL A 202 13.92 -3.83 -7.83
N CYS A 203 15.15 -4.30 -8.06
CA CYS A 203 15.99 -3.79 -9.11
C CYS A 203 15.86 -4.63 -10.38
N PRO A 204 15.92 -3.98 -11.56
CA PRO A 204 16.04 -4.69 -12.83
C PRO A 204 17.29 -5.60 -12.85
N PRO A 205 17.30 -6.66 -13.68
CA PRO A 205 18.48 -7.49 -13.84
C PRO A 205 19.76 -6.67 -14.10
N GLY A 206 20.84 -7.01 -13.38
CA GLY A 206 22.13 -6.32 -13.48
C GLY A 206 22.22 -4.99 -12.71
N HIS A 207 21.18 -4.59 -11.97
CA HIS A 207 21.21 -3.44 -11.08
C HIS A 207 21.22 -3.86 -9.61
N GLN A 208 21.81 -3.03 -8.76
CA GLN A 208 21.82 -3.18 -7.32
C GLN A 208 21.11 -2.01 -6.65
N GLN A 209 20.37 -2.28 -5.58
CA GLN A 209 19.70 -1.24 -4.81
C GLN A 209 20.73 -0.43 -4.01
N VAL A 210 20.93 0.82 -4.39
CA VAL A 210 21.90 1.72 -3.74
C VAL A 210 21.24 2.75 -2.83
N ALA A 211 19.93 2.96 -2.97
CA ALA A 211 19.13 3.83 -2.11
C ALA A 211 17.70 3.31 -1.97
N TYR A 212 16.89 3.98 -1.15
CA TYR A 212 15.50 3.58 -0.87
C TYR A 212 14.61 3.55 -2.13
N ASP A 213 14.93 4.39 -3.11
CA ASP A 213 14.21 4.62 -4.37
C ASP A 213 15.08 4.42 -5.61
N ARG A 214 16.29 3.86 -5.48
CA ARG A 214 17.27 3.85 -6.57
C ARG A 214 18.02 2.54 -6.71
N CYS A 215 18.04 2.05 -7.94
CA CYS A 215 18.82 0.91 -8.40
C CYS A 215 19.86 1.38 -9.42
N CYS A 216 21.13 1.06 -9.25
CA CYS A 216 22.18 1.44 -10.22
C CYS A 216 22.84 0.21 -10.83
N SER A 217 23.24 0.32 -12.10
CA SER A 217 23.89 -0.75 -12.83
C SER A 217 25.21 -1.14 -12.17
N ALA A 218 25.41 -2.45 -11.98
CA ALA A 218 26.65 -2.98 -11.43
C ALA A 218 27.86 -2.77 -12.36
N SER A 219 27.63 -2.66 -13.67
CA SER A 219 28.69 -2.45 -14.67
C SER A 219 28.96 -0.96 -14.95
N ASN A 220 27.97 -0.09 -14.69
CA ASN A 220 28.12 1.35 -14.83
C ASN A 220 27.30 2.09 -13.75
N PRO A 221 27.92 2.46 -12.62
CA PRO A 221 27.21 3.08 -11.48
C PRO A 221 26.57 4.45 -11.76
N SER A 222 26.85 5.07 -12.91
CA SER A 222 26.18 6.31 -13.35
C SER A 222 24.79 6.07 -13.95
N GLN A 223 24.53 4.84 -14.41
CA GLN A 223 23.24 4.44 -14.95
C GLN A 223 22.36 3.93 -13.82
N CYS A 224 21.35 4.70 -13.45
CA CYS A 224 20.43 4.34 -12.39
C CYS A 224 18.99 4.40 -12.87
N VAL A 225 18.16 3.54 -12.28
CA VAL A 225 16.71 3.50 -12.40
C VAL A 225 16.13 3.87 -11.05
N PHE A 226 15.18 4.79 -11.05
CA PHE A 226 14.46 5.20 -9.85
C PHE A 226 13.14 4.44 -9.73
N ALA A 227 12.57 4.39 -8.53
CA ALA A 227 11.30 3.71 -8.28
C ALA A 227 10.15 4.27 -9.13
N ASP A 228 10.18 5.57 -9.46
CA ASP A 228 9.22 6.21 -10.36
C ASP A 228 9.41 5.85 -11.85
N GLY A 229 10.41 5.02 -12.18
CA GLY A 229 10.74 4.61 -13.53
C GLY A 229 11.62 5.60 -14.30
N SER A 230 12.05 6.71 -13.67
CA SER A 230 13.01 7.64 -14.27
C SER A 230 14.44 7.06 -14.28
N PHE A 231 15.30 7.67 -15.09
CA PHE A 231 16.68 7.24 -15.29
C PHE A 231 17.67 8.41 -15.12
N SER A 232 18.88 8.12 -14.63
CA SER A 232 20.03 9.03 -14.65
C SER A 232 21.16 8.51 -15.53
#